data_AF-A0A1S4DUK9-F1
#
_entry.id   AF-A0A1S4DUK9-F1
#
_cell.length_a   1.000
_cell.length_b   1.000
_cell.length_c   1.000
_cell.angle_alpha   90.00
_cell.angle_beta   90.00
_cell.angle_gamma   90.00
#
_symmetry.space_group_name_H-M   'P 1'
#
loop_
_entity.id
_entity.type
_entity.pdbx_description
1 polymer ?
#
loop_
_entity_poly.entity_id
_entity_poly.type
_entity_poly.pdbx_seq_one_letter_code
_entity_poly.pdbx_strand_id
1 'polypeptide(L)'
;MSTSTLGTFSSSDSIGNVQNKPDHLLVLVHGIMASPSDWTYFEAELKRRLGRNYLIYASSSNTFTKTFTGIDGAGKRLADEVLQVVHKTESLKRISFLAHSLGGLFARYAIAVLYNNSNSLNSSMPNDPCNSSKKGMIAGLEPISFITLATPHLGVRGKKQLPFLLGVPLLEKLAAPIAPIVVGRTGSQLFLTDGKPDKPPLLLRMASDCDEGKFIFFFLCRSALGSFRSRILYANVAYDHMVGWRTSSIRRENELIKPPRRSLDGYKHVVDVEYYPPVSSAGPHFPPEAAQAKEAAQISPSANNTEDYHEIMEEEMIRGLQQLGWKKVDVSFHSSFWPFFAHNNIHVKNEWLYNAGAGVVAHVADTLKQQEPSSFAPLASL
;
A
#
# COMPACT_ATOMS: atom_id res chain seq x y z
N MET A 1 52.72 -36.32 52.80
CA MET A 1 53.00 -36.44 51.36
C MET A 1 51.64 -36.39 50.67
N SER A 2 51.17 -35.19 50.30
CA SER A 2 51.23 -34.66 48.92
C SER A 2 50.42 -35.58 47.99
N THR A 3 49.28 -35.20 47.45
CA THR A 3 49.15 -34.09 46.48
C THR A 3 47.69 -33.65 46.32
N SER A 4 47.51 -32.34 46.26
CA SER A 4 46.30 -31.61 45.86
C SER A 4 46.23 -31.48 44.33
N THR A 5 45.13 -31.92 43.72
CA THR A 5 44.82 -31.69 42.31
C THR A 5 43.84 -30.52 42.17
N LEU A 6 44.35 -29.39 41.67
CA LEU A 6 43.55 -28.30 41.12
C LEU A 6 42.83 -28.80 39.86
N GLY A 7 41.51 -28.87 39.92
CA GLY A 7 40.65 -29.03 38.74
C GLY A 7 40.34 -27.66 38.15
N THR A 8 41.01 -27.32 37.06
CA THR A 8 40.72 -26.14 36.23
C THR A 8 39.34 -26.31 35.57
N PHE A 9 38.33 -25.62 36.09
CA PHE A 9 37.06 -25.46 35.37
C PHE A 9 37.29 -24.49 34.20
N SER A 10 37.54 -25.06 33.03
CA SER A 10 37.35 -24.37 31.75
C SER A 10 35.85 -24.12 31.59
N SER A 11 35.42 -22.90 31.86
CA SER A 11 34.09 -22.42 31.46
C SER A 11 34.09 -22.36 29.93
N SER A 12 33.40 -23.32 29.31
CA SER A 12 33.07 -23.25 27.89
C SER A 12 32.14 -22.08 27.67
N ASP A 13 32.73 -20.97 27.23
CA ASP A 13 32.02 -19.85 26.66
C ASP A 13 31.13 -20.31 25.50
N SER A 14 29.93 -19.73 25.47
CA SER A 14 29.20 -19.38 24.24
C SER A 14 28.68 -20.53 23.36
N ILE A 15 27.66 -21.26 23.83
CA ILE A 15 26.68 -21.86 22.92
C ILE A 15 25.42 -20.99 22.90
N GLY A 16 25.45 -20.00 22.00
CA GLY A 16 24.31 -19.66 21.15
C GLY A 16 23.06 -19.08 21.80
N ASN A 17 23.15 -17.94 22.48
CA ASN A 17 22.01 -17.02 22.54
C ASN A 17 22.08 -16.07 21.34
N VAL A 18 21.92 -16.61 20.12
CA VAL A 18 21.60 -15.77 18.96
C VAL A 18 20.23 -15.18 19.30
N GLN A 19 20.21 -13.94 19.81
CA GLN A 19 18.98 -13.20 19.94
C GLN A 19 18.33 -13.20 18.55
N ASN A 20 17.24 -13.98 18.39
CA ASN A 20 16.41 -13.97 17.19
C ASN A 20 15.74 -12.59 17.08
N LYS A 21 16.52 -11.60 16.64
CA LYS A 21 16.06 -10.26 16.33
C LYS A 21 15.32 -10.30 15.00
N PRO A 22 14.25 -9.52 14.83
CA PRO A 22 13.52 -9.49 13.57
C PRO A 22 14.42 -8.98 12.44
N ASP A 23 14.33 -9.60 11.28
CA ASP A 23 15.04 -9.20 10.06
C ASP A 23 14.09 -8.66 8.98
N HIS A 24 12.77 -8.73 9.19
CA HIS A 24 11.76 -8.25 8.25
C HIS A 24 10.85 -7.22 8.90
N LEU A 25 10.87 -5.99 8.40
CA LEU A 25 9.94 -4.94 8.79
C LEU A 25 8.63 -5.05 8.00
N LEU A 26 7.50 -5.20 8.69
CA LEU A 26 6.17 -5.07 8.11
C LEU A 26 5.52 -3.79 8.60
N VAL A 27 5.40 -2.79 7.72
CA VAL A 27 4.80 -1.49 8.03
C VAL A 27 3.30 -1.55 7.75
N LEU A 28 2.48 -1.33 8.79
CA LEU A 28 1.02 -1.23 8.66
C LEU A 28 0.61 0.24 8.53
N VAL A 29 -0.15 0.57 7.48
CA VAL A 29 -0.49 1.97 7.14
C VAL A 29 -2.01 2.14 7.09
N HIS A 30 -2.55 2.85 8.08
CA HIS A 30 -3.99 3.04 8.23
C HIS A 30 -4.58 4.03 7.19
N GLY A 31 -5.89 3.93 6.99
CA GLY A 31 -6.66 4.79 6.09
C GLY A 31 -7.04 6.16 6.68
N ILE A 32 -8.03 6.78 6.06
CA ILE A 32 -8.51 8.12 6.42
C ILE A 32 -9.13 8.18 7.82
N MET A 33 -8.83 9.24 8.57
CA MET A 33 -9.35 9.47 9.94
C MET A 33 -9.14 8.28 10.91
N ALA A 34 -8.19 7.40 10.61
CA ALA A 34 -7.84 6.22 11.38
C ALA A 34 -6.59 6.46 12.25
N SER A 35 -6.23 5.44 13.03
CA SER A 35 -5.02 5.43 13.86
C SER A 35 -4.43 4.01 13.89
N PRO A 36 -3.24 3.81 14.49
CA PRO A 36 -2.68 2.48 14.74
C PRO A 36 -3.65 1.50 15.42
N SER A 37 -4.59 2.00 16.24
CA SER A 37 -5.59 1.15 16.93
C SER A 37 -6.46 0.32 15.98
N ASP A 38 -6.68 0.80 14.75
CA ASP A 38 -7.52 0.11 13.77
C ASP A 38 -6.85 -1.18 13.26
N TRP A 39 -5.55 -1.35 13.54
CA TRP A 39 -4.79 -2.57 13.22
C TRP A 39 -4.74 -3.58 14.37
N THR A 40 -5.33 -3.32 15.55
CA THR A 40 -5.14 -4.18 16.74
C THR A 40 -5.44 -5.67 16.48
N TYR A 41 -6.59 -5.98 15.87
CA TYR A 41 -6.93 -7.36 15.54
C TYR A 41 -5.97 -7.94 14.49
N PHE A 42 -5.71 -7.19 13.43
CA PHE A 42 -4.86 -7.60 12.32
C PHE A 42 -3.43 -7.88 12.80
N GLU A 43 -2.87 -6.99 13.60
CA GLU A 43 -1.53 -7.10 14.18
C GLU A 43 -1.41 -8.33 15.09
N ALA A 44 -2.42 -8.60 15.91
CA ALA A 44 -2.46 -9.80 16.76
C ALA A 44 -2.40 -11.08 15.90
N GLU A 45 -3.17 -11.12 14.81
CA GLU A 45 -3.21 -12.27 13.91
C GLU A 45 -1.90 -12.44 13.11
N LEU A 46 -1.30 -11.33 12.66
CA LEU A 46 0.01 -11.34 12.01
C LEU A 46 1.09 -11.84 12.97
N LYS A 47 1.14 -11.34 14.21
CA LYS A 47 2.08 -11.82 15.24
C LYS A 47 1.95 -13.31 15.50
N ARG A 48 0.71 -13.81 15.56
CA ARG A 48 0.41 -15.23 15.78
C ARG A 48 0.91 -16.12 14.64
N ARG A 49 0.81 -15.66 13.38
CA ARG A 49 1.10 -16.49 12.20
C ARG A 49 2.53 -16.36 11.66
N LEU A 50 3.08 -15.15 11.69
CA LEU A 50 4.39 -14.81 11.11
C LEU A 50 5.57 -15.06 12.06
N GLY A 51 5.31 -15.15 13.37
CA GLY A 51 6.35 -15.43 14.36
C GLY A 51 7.29 -14.25 14.60
N ARG A 52 8.49 -14.53 15.10
CA ARG A 52 9.42 -13.53 15.67
C ARG A 52 10.34 -12.86 14.64
N ASN A 53 10.39 -13.35 13.41
CA ASN A 53 11.23 -12.79 12.34
C ASN A 53 10.72 -11.41 11.88
N TYR A 54 9.43 -11.14 12.09
CA TYR A 54 8.80 -9.91 11.69
C TYR A 54 8.81 -8.87 12.82
N LEU A 55 9.32 -7.68 12.51
CA LEU A 55 8.98 -6.47 13.24
C LEU A 55 7.71 -5.88 12.60
N ILE A 56 6.57 -6.13 13.22
CA ILE A 56 5.29 -5.56 12.77
C ILE A 56 5.16 -4.17 13.40
N TYR A 57 5.04 -3.14 12.57
CA TYR A 57 5.03 -1.74 12.99
C TYR A 57 3.82 -1.01 12.40
N ALA A 58 2.86 -0.66 13.25
CA ALA A 58 1.71 0.17 12.87
C ALA A 58 2.08 1.66 12.90
N SER A 59 2.11 2.28 11.72
CA SER A 59 2.48 3.68 11.54
C SER A 59 1.51 4.62 12.25
N SER A 60 2.06 5.58 13.00
CA SER A 60 1.30 6.61 13.72
C SER A 60 1.41 8.00 13.08
N SER A 61 2.31 8.15 12.10
CA SER A 61 2.68 9.40 11.42
C SER A 61 1.50 10.22 10.89
N ASN A 62 0.39 9.56 10.53
CA ASN A 62 -0.76 10.17 9.86
C ASN A 62 -2.07 10.06 10.64
N THR A 63 -2.02 9.84 11.96
CA THR A 63 -3.19 9.65 12.82
C THR A 63 -4.25 10.77 12.71
N PHE A 64 -5.53 10.39 12.60
CA PHE A 64 -6.71 11.26 12.54
C PHE A 64 -6.63 12.34 11.44
N THR A 65 -6.72 13.62 11.82
CA THR A 65 -6.80 14.77 10.91
C THR A 65 -5.51 14.98 10.10
N LYS A 66 -4.39 14.38 10.51
CA LYS A 66 -3.15 14.40 9.73
C LYS A 66 -3.31 13.72 8.37
N THR A 67 -4.30 12.84 8.19
CA THR A 67 -4.65 12.26 6.89
C THR A 67 -5.14 13.28 5.86
N PHE A 68 -5.50 14.50 6.26
CA PHE A 68 -6.10 15.51 5.37
C PHE A 68 -5.07 16.46 4.73
N THR A 69 -3.79 16.38 5.12
CA THR A 69 -2.74 17.32 4.69
C THR A 69 -2.16 17.02 3.30
N GLY A 70 -2.82 16.21 2.48
CA GLY A 70 -2.32 15.71 1.19
C GLY A 70 -1.58 14.38 1.31
N ILE A 71 -1.74 13.56 0.29
CA ILE A 71 -1.09 12.25 0.08
C ILE A 71 0.42 12.41 0.05
N ASP A 72 0.92 13.45 -0.60
CA ASP A 72 2.36 13.75 -0.66
C ASP A 72 2.92 14.12 0.71
N GLY A 73 2.23 14.97 1.48
CA GLY A 73 2.64 15.32 2.84
C GLY A 73 2.60 14.12 3.79
N ALA A 74 1.55 13.31 3.71
CA ALA A 74 1.38 12.10 4.50
C ALA A 74 2.43 11.02 4.15
N GLY A 75 2.74 10.85 2.87
CA GLY A 75 3.75 9.94 2.38
C GLY A 75 5.17 10.32 2.82
N LYS A 76 5.51 11.62 2.84
CA LYS A 76 6.81 12.09 3.39
C LYS A 76 6.95 11.75 4.88
N ARG A 77 5.94 12.05 5.69
CA ARG A 77 5.96 11.71 7.13
C ARG A 77 6.07 10.22 7.37
N LEU A 78 5.38 9.41 6.57
CA LEU A 78 5.49 7.96 6.64
C LEU A 78 6.90 7.49 6.28
N ALA A 79 7.52 8.06 5.24
CA ALA A 79 8.91 7.76 4.88
C ALA A 79 9.88 8.11 6.01
N ASP A 80 9.73 9.28 6.63
CA ASP A 80 10.56 9.70 7.77
C ASP A 80 10.41 8.75 8.97
N GLU A 81 9.18 8.34 9.29
CA GLU A 81 8.90 7.38 10.37
C GLU A 81 9.52 6.01 10.07
N VAL A 82 9.41 5.51 8.83
CA VAL A 82 10.04 4.25 8.41
C VAL A 82 11.56 4.32 8.54
N LEU A 83 12.22 5.40 8.10
CA LEU A 83 13.67 5.57 8.27
C LEU A 83 14.08 5.53 9.74
N GLN A 84 13.31 6.14 10.63
CA GLN A 84 13.57 6.09 12.07
C GLN A 84 13.49 4.66 12.62
N VAL A 85 12.51 3.86 12.17
CA VAL A 85 12.38 2.45 12.58
C VAL A 85 13.56 1.62 12.06
N VAL A 86 13.95 1.82 10.80
CA VAL A 86 15.08 1.13 10.17
C VAL A 86 16.39 1.46 10.88
N HIS A 87 16.68 2.74 11.14
CA HIS A 87 17.90 3.15 11.85
C HIS A 87 17.96 2.64 13.30
N LYS A 88 16.80 2.49 13.97
CA LYS A 88 16.74 1.95 15.34
C LYS A 88 16.91 0.44 15.40
N THR A 89 16.78 -0.27 14.28
CA THR A 89 16.73 -1.73 14.23
C THR A 89 17.69 -2.29 13.19
N GLU A 90 18.98 -2.31 13.53
CA GLU A 90 20.07 -2.73 12.62
C GLU A 90 19.94 -4.16 12.08
N SER A 91 19.15 -5.03 12.71
CA SER A 91 18.94 -6.41 12.26
C SER A 91 18.06 -6.52 11.02
N LEU A 92 17.33 -5.46 10.66
CA LEU A 92 16.42 -5.47 9.51
C LEU A 92 17.18 -5.59 8.20
N LYS A 93 16.68 -6.48 7.34
CA LYS A 93 17.20 -6.75 5.99
C LYS A 93 16.11 -6.61 4.93
N ARG A 94 14.86 -6.83 5.32
CA ARG A 94 13.69 -6.90 4.42
C ARG A 94 12.62 -5.94 4.87
N ILE A 95 11.82 -5.44 3.93
CA ILE A 95 10.68 -4.55 4.20
C ILE A 95 9.45 -4.95 3.41
N SER A 96 8.28 -4.79 4.02
CA SER A 96 6.98 -4.93 3.37
C SER A 96 6.01 -3.88 3.91
N PHE A 97 5.02 -3.57 3.09
CA PHE A 97 3.94 -2.65 3.41
C PHE A 97 2.61 -3.38 3.31
N LEU A 98 1.77 -3.18 4.32
CA LEU A 98 0.37 -3.55 4.31
C LEU A 98 -0.45 -2.30 4.62
N ALA A 99 -1.27 -1.87 3.67
CA ALA A 99 -1.95 -0.59 3.76
C ALA A 99 -3.44 -0.70 3.49
N HIS A 100 -4.25 0.04 4.24
CA HIS A 100 -5.70 0.08 4.07
C HIS A 100 -6.16 1.42 3.49
N SER A 101 -7.05 1.38 2.51
CA SER A 101 -7.74 2.55 1.97
C SER A 101 -6.76 3.65 1.55
N LEU A 102 -6.96 4.88 1.99
CA LEU A 102 -6.07 6.01 1.71
C LEU A 102 -4.61 5.75 2.11
N GLY A 103 -4.36 4.89 3.11
CA GLY A 103 -3.03 4.47 3.53
C GLY A 103 -2.21 3.84 2.41
N GLY A 104 -2.85 3.17 1.44
CA GLY A 104 -2.14 2.61 0.29
C GLY A 104 -1.57 3.68 -0.64
N LEU A 105 -2.21 4.84 -0.74
CA LEU A 105 -1.67 5.98 -1.49
C LEU A 105 -0.52 6.66 -0.73
N PHE A 106 -0.62 6.76 0.60
CA PHE A 106 0.49 7.23 1.44
C PHE A 106 1.71 6.31 1.31
N ALA A 107 1.49 4.99 1.34
CA ALA A 107 2.54 3.99 1.17
C ALA A 107 3.18 4.07 -0.22
N ARG A 108 2.39 4.20 -1.30
CA ARG A 108 2.91 4.41 -2.68
C ARG A 108 3.83 5.62 -2.77
N TYR A 109 3.43 6.73 -2.14
CA TYR A 109 4.26 7.93 -2.11
C TYR A 109 5.53 7.70 -1.28
N ALA A 110 5.40 7.10 -0.09
CA ALA A 110 6.53 6.85 0.81
C ALA A 110 7.59 5.92 0.19
N ILE A 111 7.19 4.84 -0.49
CA ILE A 111 8.16 3.94 -1.14
C ILE A 111 8.95 4.67 -2.22
N ALA A 112 8.36 5.62 -2.94
CA ALA A 112 9.06 6.43 -3.93
C ALA A 112 10.10 7.35 -3.28
N VAL A 113 9.78 7.94 -2.12
CA VAL A 113 10.72 8.75 -1.33
C VAL A 113 11.88 7.92 -0.78
N LEU A 114 11.59 6.68 -0.36
CA LEU A 114 12.56 5.76 0.24
C LEU A 114 13.39 4.97 -0.79
N TYR A 115 13.05 5.08 -2.07
CA TYR A 115 13.64 4.27 -3.12
C TYR A 115 15.07 4.70 -3.44
N ASN A 116 16.00 3.75 -3.36
CA ASN A 116 17.37 3.98 -3.75
C ASN A 116 17.56 3.77 -5.25
N ASN A 117 17.72 4.88 -5.97
CA ASN A 117 18.18 4.90 -7.35
C ASN A 117 19.63 5.36 -7.36
N SER A 118 20.56 4.47 -7.69
CA SER A 118 22.01 4.67 -7.63
C SER A 118 22.56 5.86 -8.46
N ASN A 119 21.70 6.69 -9.04
CA ASN A 119 22.02 7.95 -9.71
C ASN A 119 21.89 9.19 -8.79
N SER A 120 21.72 9.04 -7.47
CA SER A 120 21.72 10.18 -6.55
C SER A 120 23.13 10.80 -6.48
N LEU A 121 23.31 11.90 -7.21
CA LEU A 121 24.53 12.69 -7.42
C LEU A 121 25.20 13.27 -6.15
N ASN A 122 24.75 12.88 -4.95
CA ASN A 122 25.24 13.42 -3.68
C ASN A 122 26.16 12.47 -2.89
N SER A 123 26.58 11.33 -3.46
CA SER A 123 27.71 10.61 -2.87
C SER A 123 29.01 11.24 -3.36
N SER A 124 29.68 11.97 -2.46
CA SER A 124 30.99 12.63 -2.66
C SER A 124 32.15 11.68 -2.98
N MET A 125 31.88 10.42 -3.38
CA MET A 125 32.87 9.39 -3.69
C MET A 125 32.40 8.61 -4.93
N PRO A 126 32.92 8.90 -6.14
CA PRO A 126 32.47 8.30 -7.40
C PRO A 126 32.81 6.82 -7.58
N ASN A 127 33.58 6.20 -6.68
CA ASN A 127 34.22 4.90 -6.89
C ASN A 127 34.05 3.93 -5.71
N ASP A 128 32.89 3.87 -5.06
CA ASP A 128 32.60 2.76 -4.14
C ASP A 128 31.88 1.62 -4.91
N PRO A 129 32.53 0.46 -5.14
CA PRO A 129 31.90 -0.70 -5.77
C PRO A 129 30.65 -1.20 -5.04
N CYS A 130 30.47 -0.82 -3.77
CA CYS A 130 29.29 -1.17 -2.96
C CYS A 130 28.02 -0.37 -3.33
N ASN A 131 28.12 0.69 -4.13
CA ASN A 131 26.98 1.57 -4.42
C ASN A 131 26.06 1.04 -5.55
N SER A 132 26.56 0.11 -6.38
CA SER A 132 25.78 -0.59 -7.41
C SER A 132 24.84 -1.65 -6.81
N SER A 133 25.18 -2.21 -5.65
CA SER A 133 24.42 -3.30 -5.01
C SER A 133 23.14 -2.85 -4.31
N LYS A 134 22.95 -1.55 -4.12
CA LYS A 134 21.81 -0.97 -3.38
C LYS A 134 20.69 -0.43 -4.26
N LYS A 135 20.82 -0.50 -5.59
CA LYS A 135 19.75 -0.09 -6.52
C LYS A 135 18.52 -0.94 -6.28
N GLY A 136 17.35 -0.32 -6.18
CA GLY A 136 16.09 -1.05 -6.00
C GLY A 136 15.67 -1.25 -4.54
N MET A 137 16.53 -0.92 -3.57
CA MET A 137 16.21 -1.02 -2.15
C MET A 137 15.23 0.08 -1.71
N ILE A 138 14.46 -0.21 -0.66
CA ILE A 138 13.55 0.74 0.00
C ILE A 138 14.10 0.98 1.40
N ALA A 139 14.52 2.21 1.69
CA ALA A 139 15.18 2.56 2.97
C ALA A 139 16.44 1.72 3.26
N GLY A 140 17.14 1.25 2.20
CA GLY A 140 18.28 0.34 2.33
C GLY A 140 17.90 -1.12 2.66
N LEU A 141 16.61 -1.46 2.68
CA LEU A 141 16.10 -2.81 2.90
C LEU A 141 15.60 -3.43 1.59
N GLU A 142 15.64 -4.76 1.52
CA GLU A 142 15.09 -5.51 0.40
C GLU A 142 13.55 -5.46 0.40
N PRO A 143 12.90 -4.95 -0.65
CA PRO A 143 11.45 -4.89 -0.74
C PRO A 143 10.83 -6.25 -1.10
N ILE A 144 10.06 -6.83 -0.18
CA ILE A 144 9.43 -8.14 -0.36
C ILE A 144 7.99 -8.01 -0.87
N SER A 145 7.12 -7.34 -0.11
CA SER A 145 5.69 -7.22 -0.45
C SER A 145 5.12 -5.83 -0.29
N PHE A 146 4.32 -5.44 -1.28
CA PHE A 146 3.45 -4.27 -1.25
C PHE A 146 1.99 -4.73 -1.35
N ILE A 147 1.26 -4.69 -0.23
CA ILE A 147 -0.10 -5.18 -0.11
C ILE A 147 -1.05 -4.03 0.21
N THR A 148 -2.15 -3.94 -0.52
CA THR A 148 -3.20 -2.95 -0.27
C THR A 148 -4.57 -3.60 -0.07
N LEU A 149 -5.36 -3.02 0.84
CA LEU A 149 -6.72 -3.44 1.16
C LEU A 149 -7.67 -2.27 0.86
N ALA A 150 -8.55 -2.44 -0.13
CA ALA A 150 -9.53 -1.43 -0.54
C ALA A 150 -8.94 -0.04 -0.79
N THR A 151 -7.76 0.03 -1.42
CA THR A 151 -7.07 1.31 -1.72
C THR A 151 -7.58 1.94 -3.02
N PRO A 152 -7.93 3.23 -3.05
CA PRO A 152 -8.38 3.90 -4.28
C PRO A 152 -7.19 4.27 -5.19
N HIS A 153 -6.56 3.27 -5.83
CA HIS A 153 -5.34 3.46 -6.63
C HIS A 153 -5.49 4.44 -7.81
N LEU A 154 -6.70 4.58 -8.35
CA LEU A 154 -7.07 5.42 -9.49
C LEU A 154 -7.87 6.67 -9.06
N GLY A 155 -7.95 6.95 -7.76
CA GLY A 155 -8.79 8.01 -7.21
C GLY A 155 -10.22 7.56 -6.96
N VAL A 156 -11.10 8.53 -6.70
CA VAL A 156 -12.53 8.31 -6.45
C VAL A 156 -13.34 9.16 -7.42
N ARG A 157 -14.31 8.52 -8.10
CA ARG A 157 -15.31 9.23 -8.90
C ARG A 157 -16.36 9.82 -7.98
N GLY A 158 -16.60 11.13 -8.05
CA GLY A 158 -17.80 11.72 -7.45
C GLY A 158 -19.03 11.30 -8.25
N LYS A 159 -20.07 10.74 -7.62
CA LYS A 159 -21.35 10.57 -8.30
C LYS A 159 -22.10 11.89 -8.28
N LYS A 160 -22.64 12.27 -9.45
CA LYS A 160 -23.67 13.29 -9.74
C LYS A 160 -23.88 14.41 -8.69
N GLN A 161 -23.52 15.62 -9.14
CA GLN A 161 -23.85 16.96 -8.62
C GLN A 161 -22.88 17.56 -7.59
N LEU A 162 -22.10 18.54 -8.09
CA LEU A 162 -21.40 19.65 -7.44
C LEU A 162 -20.01 19.42 -6.79
N PRO A 163 -19.13 20.44 -6.87
CA PRO A 163 -17.71 20.40 -6.54
C PRO A 163 -17.40 20.35 -5.03
N PHE A 164 -18.28 19.81 -4.18
CA PHE A 164 -18.00 19.77 -2.75
C PHE A 164 -18.63 18.62 -1.94
N LEU A 165 -19.57 17.82 -2.48
CA LEU A 165 -20.34 16.90 -1.63
C LEU A 165 -20.82 15.59 -2.30
N LEU A 166 -19.98 14.95 -3.14
CA LEU A 166 -19.95 13.48 -3.37
C LEU A 166 -21.25 12.70 -3.73
N GLY A 167 -22.42 13.32 -3.93
CA GLY A 167 -23.67 12.70 -4.42
C GLY A 167 -24.09 11.39 -3.73
N VAL A 168 -23.82 11.24 -2.43
CA VAL A 168 -24.32 10.14 -1.60
C VAL A 168 -25.27 10.72 -0.53
N PRO A 169 -26.57 10.42 -0.52
CA PRO A 169 -27.54 10.98 0.43
C PRO A 169 -27.18 10.76 1.91
N LEU A 170 -26.35 9.75 2.20
CA LEU A 170 -25.87 9.46 3.55
C LEU A 170 -24.66 10.33 3.97
N LEU A 171 -23.89 10.84 3.01
CA LEU A 171 -22.77 11.76 3.27
C LEU A 171 -23.26 13.18 3.57
N GLU A 172 -24.47 13.56 3.15
CA GLU A 172 -25.07 14.86 3.52
C GLU A 172 -25.33 14.98 5.04
N LYS A 173 -25.63 13.86 5.72
CA LYS A 173 -25.77 13.82 7.19
C LYS A 173 -24.44 13.65 7.94
N LEU A 174 -23.36 13.29 7.23
CA LEU A 174 -22.00 13.13 7.75
C LEU A 174 -21.05 14.23 7.24
N ALA A 175 -21.60 15.27 6.62
CA ALA A 175 -20.86 16.29 5.90
C ALA A 175 -19.97 17.14 6.82
N ALA A 176 -20.38 17.42 8.05
CA ALA A 176 -19.60 18.28 8.96
C ALA A 176 -18.21 17.70 9.35
N PRO A 177 -18.08 16.43 9.79
CA PRO A 177 -16.77 15.85 10.14
C PRO A 177 -15.90 15.47 8.91
N ILE A 178 -16.50 15.30 7.72
CA ILE A 178 -15.81 14.84 6.50
C ILE A 178 -15.58 15.99 5.51
N ALA A 179 -16.20 17.16 5.66
CA ALA A 179 -15.98 18.32 4.80
C ALA A 179 -14.49 18.69 4.63
N PRO A 180 -13.63 18.71 5.67
CA PRO A 180 -12.21 19.00 5.48
C PRO A 180 -11.48 17.98 4.58
N ILE A 181 -12.03 16.77 4.41
CA ILE A 181 -11.50 15.74 3.51
C ILE A 181 -11.76 16.12 2.07
N VAL A 182 -13.01 16.45 1.73
CA VAL A 182 -13.44 16.75 0.36
C VAL A 182 -12.85 18.09 -0.11
N VAL A 183 -12.64 19.02 0.82
CA VAL A 183 -12.13 20.39 0.58
C VAL A 183 -10.62 20.49 0.73
N GLY A 184 -10.03 19.56 1.47
CA GLY A 184 -8.62 19.54 1.76
C GLY A 184 -7.78 19.05 0.59
N ARG A 185 -6.47 19.23 0.73
CA ARG A 185 -5.47 18.80 -0.27
C ARG A 185 -5.59 17.30 -0.61
N THR A 186 -5.87 16.46 0.39
CA THR A 186 -6.09 15.02 0.18
C THR A 186 -7.30 14.75 -0.72
N GLY A 187 -8.44 15.41 -0.49
CA GLY A 187 -9.62 15.26 -1.34
C GLY A 187 -9.33 15.72 -2.76
N SER A 188 -8.73 16.90 -2.92
CA SER A 188 -8.37 17.40 -4.24
C SER A 188 -7.52 16.41 -5.04
N GLN A 189 -6.53 15.77 -4.40
CA GLN A 189 -5.71 14.73 -5.01
C GLN A 189 -6.49 13.43 -5.30
N LEU A 190 -7.41 13.03 -4.41
CA LEU A 190 -8.22 11.82 -4.57
C LEU A 190 -9.24 11.96 -5.72
N PHE A 191 -9.79 13.16 -5.90
CA PHE A 191 -10.69 13.53 -7.00
C PHE A 191 -9.94 14.01 -8.25
N LEU A 192 -8.61 13.91 -8.29
CA LEU A 192 -7.78 14.28 -9.45
C LEU A 192 -7.89 15.77 -9.84
N THR A 193 -8.38 16.63 -8.95
CA THR A 193 -8.57 18.06 -9.19
C THR A 193 -7.34 18.89 -8.82
N ASP A 194 -6.28 18.26 -8.33
CA ASP A 194 -5.10 18.94 -7.79
C ASP A 194 -4.20 19.53 -8.89
N GLY A 195 -3.63 20.69 -8.59
CA GLY A 195 -2.72 21.40 -9.49
C GLY A 195 -3.41 22.13 -10.64
N LYS A 196 -2.60 22.74 -11.50
CA LYS A 196 -3.06 23.50 -12.67
C LYS A 196 -3.62 22.56 -13.77
N PRO A 197 -4.48 23.06 -14.67
CA PRO A 197 -5.02 22.26 -15.79
C PRO A 197 -3.95 21.62 -16.67
N ASP A 198 -2.85 22.33 -16.93
CA ASP A 198 -1.73 21.91 -17.77
C ASP A 198 -0.78 20.91 -17.09
N LYS A 199 -1.06 20.53 -15.84
CA LYS A 199 -0.22 19.60 -15.07
C LYS A 199 -0.97 18.32 -14.69
N PRO A 200 -0.30 17.16 -14.77
CA PRO A 200 -0.90 15.90 -14.34
C PRO A 200 -1.20 15.91 -12.83
N PRO A 201 -2.35 15.33 -12.41
CA PRO A 201 -2.67 15.17 -10.99
C PRO A 201 -1.68 14.24 -10.29
N LEU A 202 -1.56 14.35 -8.97
CA LEU A 202 -0.59 13.56 -8.20
C LEU A 202 -0.73 12.05 -8.41
N LEU A 203 -1.95 11.51 -8.49
CA LEU A 203 -2.14 10.06 -8.64
C LEU A 203 -1.61 9.53 -9.98
N LEU A 204 -1.79 10.31 -11.06
CA LEU A 204 -1.21 10.00 -12.36
C LEU A 204 0.32 10.04 -12.32
N ARG A 205 0.90 11.04 -11.63
CA ARG A 205 2.34 11.13 -11.43
C ARG A 205 2.90 9.93 -10.65
N MET A 206 2.15 9.41 -9.67
CA MET A 206 2.50 8.18 -8.94
C MET A 206 2.26 6.88 -9.73
N ALA A 207 1.70 6.94 -10.94
CA ALA A 207 1.55 5.80 -11.84
C ALA A 207 2.69 5.70 -12.87
N SER A 208 3.61 6.69 -12.89
CA SER A 208 4.70 6.81 -13.85
C SER A 208 6.05 6.94 -13.18
N ASP A 209 7.10 6.80 -14.00
CA ASP A 209 8.42 7.37 -13.72
C ASP A 209 8.56 8.60 -14.65
N CYS A 210 8.04 9.76 -14.24
CA CYS A 210 8.05 10.98 -15.07
C CYS A 210 9.40 11.70 -14.98
N ASP A 211 9.83 12.31 -16.10
CA ASP A 211 11.08 13.06 -16.24
C ASP A 211 10.82 14.59 -16.37
N GLU A 212 10.22 15.21 -15.34
CA GLU A 212 10.01 16.67 -15.31
C GLU A 212 10.89 17.35 -14.26
N GLY A 213 12.14 17.64 -14.63
CA GLY A 213 13.04 18.66 -14.07
C GLY A 213 12.97 19.02 -12.56
N LYS A 214 14.10 18.81 -11.87
CA LYS A 214 14.55 19.39 -10.58
C LYS A 214 14.12 18.75 -9.25
N PHE A 215 13.19 17.78 -9.18
CA PHE A 215 12.82 17.14 -7.89
C PHE A 215 12.82 15.59 -7.90
N ILE A 216 14.01 14.98 -7.97
CA ILE A 216 14.32 13.54 -8.08
C ILE A 216 13.37 12.58 -7.31
N PHE A 217 12.82 12.98 -6.17
CA PHE A 217 11.95 12.13 -5.33
C PHE A 217 10.59 11.75 -5.94
N PHE A 218 10.05 12.55 -6.87
CA PHE A 218 8.77 12.23 -7.53
C PHE A 218 8.91 11.25 -8.71
N PHE A 219 10.13 10.91 -9.11
CA PHE A 219 10.45 10.40 -10.44
C PHE A 219 10.39 8.88 -10.58
N LEU A 220 10.14 8.13 -9.49
CA LEU A 220 10.41 6.70 -9.44
C LEU A 220 9.31 5.89 -8.74
N CYS A 221 8.08 6.37 -8.71
CA CYS A 221 7.02 5.66 -7.97
C CYS A 221 6.73 4.28 -8.59
N ARG A 222 6.70 4.19 -9.92
CA ARG A 222 6.52 2.91 -10.61
C ARG A 222 7.76 2.04 -10.44
N SER A 223 8.96 2.59 -10.56
CA SER A 223 10.21 1.87 -10.30
C SER A 223 10.32 1.33 -8.87
N ALA A 224 9.95 2.13 -7.87
CA ALA A 224 9.90 1.74 -6.46
C ALA A 224 8.86 0.66 -6.18
N LEU A 225 7.69 0.76 -6.81
CA LEU A 225 6.66 -0.27 -6.72
C LEU A 225 7.09 -1.56 -7.44
N GLY A 226 7.81 -1.41 -8.56
CA GLY A 226 8.38 -2.49 -9.35
C GLY A 226 9.48 -3.28 -8.65
N SER A 227 10.19 -2.67 -7.69
CA SER A 227 11.25 -3.37 -6.96
C SER A 227 10.73 -4.40 -5.95
N PHE A 228 9.48 -4.28 -5.48
CA PHE A 228 8.88 -5.31 -4.62
C PHE A 228 8.74 -6.64 -5.36
N ARG A 229 9.19 -7.73 -4.73
CA ARG A 229 9.04 -9.10 -5.27
C ARG A 229 7.57 -9.46 -5.51
N SER A 230 6.67 -8.99 -4.65
CA SER A 230 5.23 -9.22 -4.77
C SER A 230 4.41 -7.96 -4.55
N ARG A 231 3.39 -7.79 -5.38
CA ARG A 231 2.41 -6.70 -5.29
C ARG A 231 1.02 -7.29 -5.29
N ILE A 232 0.22 -6.97 -4.26
CA ILE A 232 -1.06 -7.65 -4.01
C ILE A 232 -2.15 -6.62 -3.71
N LEU A 233 -3.25 -6.71 -4.43
CA LEU A 233 -4.43 -5.87 -4.26
C LEU A 233 -5.56 -6.71 -3.69
N TYR A 234 -6.15 -6.29 -2.57
CA TYR A 234 -7.41 -6.84 -2.07
C TYR A 234 -8.52 -5.83 -2.34
N ALA A 235 -9.49 -6.22 -3.16
CA ALA A 235 -10.56 -5.34 -3.62
C ALA A 235 -11.92 -5.90 -3.23
N ASN A 236 -12.78 -5.05 -2.67
CA ASN A 236 -14.16 -5.40 -2.41
C ASN A 236 -14.96 -5.38 -3.71
N VAL A 237 -15.58 -6.51 -4.08
CA VAL A 237 -16.38 -6.60 -5.32
C VAL A 237 -17.72 -5.87 -5.23
N ALA A 238 -18.22 -5.68 -4.01
CA ALA A 238 -19.50 -5.06 -3.73
C ALA A 238 -19.53 -4.48 -2.30
N TYR A 239 -20.50 -3.60 -2.05
CA TYR A 239 -20.83 -3.02 -0.73
C TYR A 239 -19.74 -2.16 -0.08
N ASP A 240 -18.66 -1.85 -0.80
CA ASP A 240 -17.72 -0.80 -0.43
C ASP A 240 -18.16 0.51 -1.08
N HIS A 241 -18.78 1.38 -0.28
CA HIS A 241 -19.26 2.69 -0.73
C HIS A 241 -18.17 3.75 -0.74
N MET A 242 -17.00 3.48 -0.16
CA MET A 242 -15.89 4.42 -0.09
C MET A 242 -14.93 4.22 -1.27
N VAL A 243 -14.66 2.96 -1.63
CA VAL A 243 -13.68 2.63 -2.66
C VAL A 243 -14.26 1.57 -3.59
N GLY A 244 -14.48 1.96 -4.84
CA GLY A 244 -15.02 1.08 -5.87
C GLY A 244 -14.08 -0.06 -6.25
N TRP A 245 -14.65 -1.14 -6.80
CA TRP A 245 -13.90 -2.32 -7.22
C TRP A 245 -12.82 -1.98 -8.25
N ARG A 246 -13.17 -1.27 -9.33
CA ARG A 246 -12.24 -0.85 -10.40
C ARG A 246 -10.97 -0.22 -9.87
N THR A 247 -11.12 0.79 -9.01
CA THR A 247 -9.99 1.54 -8.48
C THR A 247 -9.16 0.72 -7.49
N SER A 248 -9.77 -0.19 -6.73
CA SER A 248 -9.03 -1.01 -5.76
C SER A 248 -8.35 -2.22 -6.39
N SER A 249 -8.87 -2.74 -7.50
CA SER A 249 -8.27 -3.84 -8.26
C SER A 249 -7.39 -3.38 -9.43
N ILE A 250 -7.30 -2.08 -9.73
CA ILE A 250 -6.63 -1.54 -10.92
C ILE A 250 -7.16 -2.27 -12.17
N ARG A 251 -8.47 -2.22 -12.36
CA ARG A 251 -9.18 -2.85 -13.49
C ARG A 251 -10.10 -1.84 -14.19
N ARG A 252 -10.23 -2.03 -15.50
CA ARG A 252 -11.28 -1.38 -16.32
C ARG A 252 -12.64 -2.01 -16.03
N GLU A 253 -13.71 -1.35 -16.44
CA GLU A 253 -15.08 -1.90 -16.29
C GLU A 253 -15.23 -3.26 -16.98
N ASN A 254 -14.73 -3.37 -18.21
CA ASN A 254 -14.82 -4.59 -19.02
C ASN A 254 -13.91 -5.72 -18.52
N GLU A 255 -12.99 -5.44 -17.60
CA GLU A 255 -12.13 -6.44 -16.93
C GLU A 255 -12.78 -6.98 -15.65
N LEU A 256 -13.89 -6.39 -15.19
CA LEU A 256 -14.61 -6.88 -14.01
C LEU A 256 -15.41 -8.13 -14.37
N ILE A 257 -14.97 -9.28 -13.85
CA ILE A 257 -15.68 -10.54 -13.99
C ILE A 257 -16.89 -10.59 -13.04
N LYS A 258 -17.85 -11.47 -13.30
CA LYS A 258 -18.91 -11.74 -12.32
C LYS A 258 -18.29 -12.46 -11.11
N PRO A 259 -18.37 -11.92 -9.88
CA PRO A 259 -17.66 -12.50 -8.75
C PRO A 259 -18.22 -13.89 -8.42
N PRO A 260 -17.35 -14.87 -8.13
CA PRO A 260 -17.79 -16.17 -7.62
C PRO A 260 -18.60 -16.00 -6.34
N ARG A 261 -19.65 -16.81 -6.17
CA ARG A 261 -20.45 -16.79 -4.93
C ARG A 261 -19.81 -17.57 -3.79
N ARG A 262 -18.89 -18.48 -4.09
CA ARG A 262 -18.20 -19.32 -3.10
C ARG A 262 -16.91 -18.65 -2.65
N SER A 263 -16.62 -18.75 -1.36
CA SER A 263 -15.32 -18.37 -0.85
C SER A 263 -14.28 -19.45 -1.17
N LEU A 264 -13.02 -19.04 -1.25
CA LEU A 264 -11.88 -19.94 -1.29
C LEU A 264 -11.83 -20.79 -0.02
N ASP A 265 -11.49 -22.07 -0.18
CA ASP A 265 -11.42 -23.00 0.95
C ASP A 265 -10.44 -22.49 2.01
N GLY A 266 -10.91 -22.42 3.26
CA GLY A 266 -10.13 -21.90 4.39
C GLY A 266 -10.15 -20.37 4.56
N TYR A 267 -10.60 -19.60 3.56
CA TYR A 267 -10.59 -18.13 3.59
C TYR A 267 -11.96 -17.53 3.27
N LYS A 268 -12.81 -17.45 4.29
CA LYS A 268 -14.15 -16.87 4.15
C LYS A 268 -14.07 -15.45 3.55
N HIS A 269 -14.97 -15.16 2.61
CA HIS A 269 -15.10 -13.90 1.86
C HIS A 269 -14.02 -13.60 0.82
N VAL A 270 -12.90 -14.33 0.77
CA VAL A 270 -12.01 -14.30 -0.41
C VAL A 270 -12.68 -15.12 -1.50
N VAL A 271 -13.01 -14.52 -2.65
CA VAL A 271 -13.81 -15.19 -3.69
C VAL A 271 -13.05 -15.47 -4.98
N ASP A 272 -11.98 -14.72 -5.26
CA ASP A 272 -11.11 -14.95 -6.41
C ASP A 272 -9.68 -14.49 -6.11
N VAL A 273 -8.69 -15.19 -6.65
CA VAL A 273 -7.26 -14.87 -6.52
C VAL A 273 -6.59 -15.18 -7.86
N GLU A 274 -6.12 -14.15 -8.54
CA GLU A 274 -5.52 -14.29 -9.86
C GLU A 274 -4.27 -13.43 -10.00
N TYR A 275 -3.25 -13.96 -10.69
CA TYR A 275 -2.04 -13.21 -11.02
C TYR A 275 -2.13 -12.64 -12.43
N TYR A 276 -1.98 -11.32 -12.53
CA TYR A 276 -1.94 -10.59 -13.79
C TYR A 276 -0.49 -10.23 -14.10
N PRO A 277 0.08 -10.72 -15.22
CA PRO A 277 1.44 -10.38 -15.60
C PRO A 277 1.57 -8.89 -16.01
N PRO A 278 2.79 -8.34 -16.02
CA PRO A 278 3.07 -7.01 -16.58
C PRO A 278 2.54 -6.85 -18.00
N VAL A 279 1.84 -5.74 -18.26
CA VAL A 279 1.36 -5.37 -19.60
C VAL A 279 2.32 -4.37 -20.22
N SER A 280 2.85 -4.68 -21.40
CA SER A 280 3.66 -3.71 -22.16
C SER A 280 2.77 -2.58 -22.66
N SER A 281 3.12 -1.34 -22.33
CA SER A 281 2.41 -0.14 -22.79
C SER A 281 3.42 1.01 -22.93
N ALA A 282 3.05 2.07 -23.65
CA ALA A 282 3.88 3.26 -23.76
C ALA A 282 4.08 4.01 -22.42
N GLY A 283 3.35 3.62 -21.37
CA GLY A 283 3.32 4.33 -20.10
C GLY A 283 2.12 5.27 -19.99
N PRO A 284 1.89 5.80 -18.79
CA PRO A 284 0.88 6.83 -18.59
C PRO A 284 1.39 8.15 -19.17
N HIS A 285 0.51 8.87 -19.85
CA HIS A 285 0.77 10.19 -20.37
C HIS A 285 -0.29 11.16 -19.84
N PHE A 286 0.02 12.45 -19.91
CA PHE A 286 -0.97 13.50 -19.67
C PHE A 286 -1.26 14.19 -21.00
N PRO A 287 -2.18 13.64 -21.80
CA PRO A 287 -2.39 14.10 -23.17
C PRO A 287 -3.07 15.48 -23.17
N PRO A 288 -2.94 16.29 -24.25
CA PRO A 288 -3.58 17.59 -24.36
C PRO A 288 -5.09 17.55 -24.11
N GLU A 289 -5.77 16.49 -24.54
CA GLU A 289 -7.20 16.26 -24.30
C GLU A 289 -7.51 16.13 -22.80
N ALA A 290 -6.62 15.52 -22.02
CA ALA A 290 -6.77 15.45 -20.56
C ALA A 290 -6.62 16.82 -19.91
N ALA A 291 -5.70 17.65 -20.39
CA ALA A 291 -5.52 19.02 -19.89
C ALA A 291 -6.75 19.88 -20.17
N GLN A 292 -7.32 19.77 -21.39
CA GLN A 292 -8.57 20.44 -21.76
C GLN A 292 -9.77 19.95 -20.93
N ALA A 293 -9.91 18.64 -20.76
CA ALA A 293 -10.97 18.06 -19.93
C ALA A 293 -10.85 18.49 -18.46
N LYS A 294 -9.61 18.57 -17.93
CA LYS A 294 -9.33 19.08 -16.59
C LYS A 294 -9.71 20.55 -16.46
N GLU A 295 -9.33 21.38 -17.43
CA GLU A 295 -9.70 22.80 -17.47
C GLU A 295 -11.21 22.98 -17.50
N ALA A 296 -11.92 22.25 -18.37
CA ALA A 296 -13.38 22.28 -18.46
C ALA A 296 -14.04 21.86 -17.14
N ALA A 297 -13.55 20.80 -16.50
CA ALA A 297 -14.05 20.34 -15.20
C ALA A 297 -13.79 21.35 -14.06
N GLN A 298 -12.73 22.15 -14.13
CA GLN A 298 -12.42 23.19 -13.14
C GLN A 298 -13.21 24.50 -13.38
N ILE A 299 -13.42 24.90 -14.64
CA ILE A 299 -14.15 26.14 -14.99
C ILE A 299 -15.66 25.97 -14.84
N SER A 300 -16.21 24.86 -15.34
CA SER A 300 -17.65 24.58 -15.34
C SER A 300 -17.91 23.13 -14.93
N PRO A 301 -17.91 22.85 -13.60
CA PRO A 301 -18.10 21.50 -13.08
C PRO A 301 -19.49 20.97 -13.46
N SER A 302 -19.52 19.96 -14.33
CA SER A 302 -20.72 19.22 -14.70
C SER A 302 -20.47 17.73 -14.57
N ALA A 303 -21.53 16.92 -14.39
CA ALA A 303 -21.38 15.48 -14.25
C ALA A 303 -20.62 14.87 -15.44
N ASN A 304 -20.93 15.33 -16.67
CA ASN A 304 -20.31 14.82 -17.89
C ASN A 304 -18.83 15.23 -17.99
N ASN A 305 -18.51 16.51 -17.83
CA ASN A 305 -17.12 16.98 -17.95
C ASN A 305 -16.20 16.35 -16.90
N THR A 306 -16.72 16.14 -15.67
CA THR A 306 -15.98 15.46 -14.61
C THR A 306 -15.80 13.97 -14.93
N GLU A 307 -16.85 13.30 -15.41
CA GLU A 307 -16.78 11.88 -15.79
C GLU A 307 -15.78 11.65 -16.93
N ASP A 308 -15.84 12.45 -18.00
CA ASP A 308 -14.92 12.37 -19.14
C ASP A 308 -13.45 12.52 -18.70
N TYR A 309 -13.15 13.53 -17.88
CA TYR A 309 -11.80 13.72 -17.33
C TYR A 309 -11.34 12.53 -16.48
N HIS A 310 -12.21 12.03 -15.60
CA HIS A 310 -11.91 10.88 -14.75
C HIS A 310 -11.66 9.61 -15.58
N GLU A 311 -12.38 9.40 -16.68
CA GLU A 311 -12.18 8.25 -17.56
C GLU A 311 -10.82 8.28 -18.24
N ILE A 312 -10.41 9.44 -18.76
CA ILE A 312 -9.07 9.61 -19.34
C ILE A 312 -7.99 9.35 -18.29
N MET A 313 -8.14 9.90 -17.08
CA MET A 313 -7.15 9.70 -16.01
C MET A 313 -7.10 8.28 -15.47
N GLU A 314 -8.23 7.61 -15.32
CA GLU A 314 -8.26 6.20 -14.95
C GLU A 314 -7.54 5.34 -15.97
N GLU A 315 -7.80 5.54 -17.27
CA GLU A 315 -7.14 4.77 -18.32
C GLU A 315 -5.62 4.98 -18.30
N GLU A 316 -5.16 6.22 -18.18
CA GLU A 316 -3.73 6.51 -18.11
C GLU A 316 -3.08 5.91 -16.84
N MET A 317 -3.71 6.05 -15.67
CA MET A 317 -3.21 5.42 -14.45
C MET A 317 -3.19 3.89 -14.52
N ILE A 318 -4.20 3.27 -15.13
CA ILE A 318 -4.24 1.83 -15.38
C ILE A 318 -3.08 1.43 -16.30
N ARG A 319 -2.85 2.14 -17.41
CA ARG A 319 -1.73 1.90 -18.33
C ARG A 319 -0.38 1.94 -17.63
N GLY A 320 -0.18 2.85 -16.70
CA GLY A 320 1.07 2.94 -15.93
C GLY A 320 1.22 1.87 -14.86
N LEU A 321 0.16 1.61 -14.08
CA LEU A 321 0.22 0.64 -12.98
C LEU A 321 0.23 -0.81 -13.45
N GLN A 322 -0.46 -1.14 -14.55
CA GLN A 322 -0.48 -2.50 -15.12
C GLN A 322 0.81 -2.87 -15.85
N GLN A 323 1.77 -1.95 -16.04
CA GLN A 323 3.13 -2.32 -16.46
C GLN A 323 3.89 -3.13 -15.42
N LEU A 324 3.35 -3.25 -14.21
CA LEU A 324 3.86 -4.15 -13.18
C LEU A 324 2.91 -5.35 -13.05
N GLY A 325 3.45 -6.50 -12.69
CA GLY A 325 2.63 -7.68 -12.39
C GLY A 325 1.97 -7.55 -11.02
N TRP A 326 0.70 -7.95 -10.92
CA TRP A 326 -0.13 -7.84 -9.71
C TRP A 326 -0.84 -9.15 -9.40
N LYS A 327 -0.82 -9.57 -8.14
CA LYS A 327 -1.80 -10.53 -7.63
C LYS A 327 -3.04 -9.75 -7.22
N LYS A 328 -4.19 -10.05 -7.81
CA LYS A 328 -5.47 -9.43 -7.51
C LYS A 328 -6.32 -10.42 -6.73
N VAL A 329 -6.81 -9.99 -5.58
CA VAL A 329 -7.64 -10.77 -4.67
C VAL A 329 -8.97 -10.06 -4.53
N ASP A 330 -10.04 -10.73 -4.96
CA ASP A 330 -11.38 -10.19 -4.87
C ASP A 330 -12.07 -10.71 -3.61
N VAL A 331 -12.67 -9.78 -2.86
CA VAL A 331 -13.31 -10.01 -1.57
C VAL A 331 -14.79 -9.69 -1.66
N SER A 332 -15.63 -10.59 -1.16
CA SER A 332 -17.07 -10.42 -1.13
C SER A 332 -17.70 -10.77 0.20
N PHE A 333 -18.28 -9.76 0.84
CA PHE A 333 -19.02 -9.87 2.09
C PHE A 333 -20.51 -10.15 1.91
N HIS A 334 -20.94 -10.61 0.72
CA HIS A 334 -22.35 -10.87 0.39
C HIS A 334 -23.07 -11.80 1.39
N SER A 335 -22.33 -12.74 1.98
CA SER A 335 -22.83 -13.71 2.96
C SER A 335 -22.63 -13.28 4.42
N SER A 336 -22.15 -12.05 4.66
CA SER A 336 -22.02 -11.49 6.01
C SER A 336 -23.36 -10.89 6.46
N PHE A 337 -23.55 -10.78 7.78
CA PHE A 337 -24.78 -10.23 8.36
C PHE A 337 -24.95 -8.73 8.04
N TRP A 338 -23.84 -7.99 7.94
CA TRP A 338 -23.82 -6.56 7.56
C TRP A 338 -22.85 -6.32 6.38
N PRO A 339 -23.26 -6.60 5.13
CA PRO A 339 -22.38 -6.50 3.97
C PRO A 339 -21.91 -5.06 3.69
N PHE A 340 -22.70 -4.05 4.06
CA PHE A 340 -22.40 -2.62 3.86
C PHE A 340 -21.18 -2.11 4.65
N PHE A 341 -20.62 -2.93 5.55
CA PHE A 341 -19.36 -2.65 6.24
C PHE A 341 -18.12 -3.19 5.53
N ALA A 342 -18.23 -3.61 4.25
CA ALA A 342 -17.12 -4.20 3.48
C ALA A 342 -15.79 -3.44 3.60
N HIS A 343 -15.83 -2.11 3.58
CA HIS A 343 -14.63 -1.27 3.68
C HIS A 343 -13.83 -1.46 4.97
N ASN A 344 -14.53 -1.68 6.10
CA ASN A 344 -13.92 -1.88 7.42
C ASN A 344 -13.79 -3.37 7.77
N ASN A 345 -14.66 -4.22 7.20
CA ASN A 345 -14.55 -5.67 7.31
C ASN A 345 -13.22 -6.14 6.73
N ILE A 346 -12.78 -5.65 5.57
CA ILE A 346 -11.57 -6.16 4.89
C ILE A 346 -10.29 -6.13 5.74
N HIS A 347 -10.21 -5.28 6.77
CA HIS A 347 -9.09 -5.22 7.72
C HIS A 347 -9.50 -5.44 9.18
N VAL A 348 -10.76 -5.79 9.46
CA VAL A 348 -11.30 -6.01 10.81
C VAL A 348 -10.98 -4.84 11.75
N LYS A 349 -11.49 -3.64 11.41
CA LYS A 349 -11.23 -2.39 12.19
C LYS A 349 -11.49 -2.53 13.70
N ASN A 350 -12.48 -3.33 14.06
CA ASN A 350 -12.89 -3.67 15.41
C ASN A 350 -13.52 -5.06 15.36
N GLU A 351 -13.02 -5.98 16.17
CA GLU A 351 -13.44 -7.37 16.20
C GLU A 351 -14.94 -7.55 16.48
N TRP A 352 -15.54 -6.69 17.32
CA TRP A 352 -16.95 -6.82 17.69
C TRP A 352 -17.90 -6.60 16.51
N LEU A 353 -17.55 -5.67 15.62
CA LEU A 353 -18.44 -5.23 14.53
C LEU A 353 -18.01 -5.75 13.15
N TYR A 354 -16.72 -6.02 12.96
CA TYR A 354 -16.11 -6.25 11.64
C TYR A 354 -15.41 -7.62 11.51
N ASN A 355 -15.70 -8.58 12.40
CA ASN A 355 -15.10 -9.93 12.39
C ASN A 355 -15.32 -10.73 11.10
N ALA A 356 -16.28 -10.33 10.24
CA ALA A 356 -16.48 -10.96 8.94
C ALA A 356 -15.19 -10.97 8.11
N GLY A 357 -14.28 -10.01 8.33
CA GLY A 357 -12.98 -9.95 7.69
C GLY A 357 -11.94 -10.99 8.10
N ALA A 358 -12.17 -11.79 9.15
CA ALA A 358 -11.14 -12.67 9.70
C ALA A 358 -10.53 -13.62 8.65
N GLY A 359 -11.33 -14.12 7.71
CA GLY A 359 -10.86 -14.94 6.60
C GLY A 359 -9.92 -14.21 5.64
N VAL A 360 -10.14 -12.91 5.41
CA VAL A 360 -9.27 -12.06 4.60
C VAL A 360 -7.94 -11.79 5.32
N VAL A 361 -8.00 -11.48 6.62
CA VAL A 361 -6.80 -11.28 7.46
C VAL A 361 -5.94 -12.55 7.48
N ALA A 362 -6.57 -13.72 7.64
CA ALA A 362 -5.90 -15.02 7.57
C ALA A 362 -5.19 -15.21 6.22
N HIS A 363 -5.87 -14.93 5.10
CA HIS A 363 -5.30 -15.04 3.76
C HIS A 363 -4.09 -14.11 3.57
N VAL A 364 -4.16 -12.87 4.05
CA VAL A 364 -3.03 -11.92 4.00
C VAL A 364 -1.83 -12.44 4.80
N ALA A 365 -2.07 -12.91 6.02
CA ALA A 365 -1.01 -13.40 6.88
C ALA A 365 -0.33 -14.66 6.32
N ASP A 366 -1.11 -15.62 5.78
CA ASP A 366 -0.56 -16.82 5.14
C ASP A 366 0.19 -16.48 3.84
N THR A 367 -0.29 -15.48 3.10
CA THR A 367 0.42 -14.96 1.91
C THR A 367 1.77 -14.35 2.27
N LEU A 368 1.86 -13.55 3.34
CA LEU A 368 3.11 -12.98 3.83
C LEU A 368 4.07 -14.08 4.32
N LYS A 369 3.54 -15.09 4.99
CA LYS A 369 4.32 -16.24 5.48
C LYS A 369 4.98 -17.03 4.35
N GLN A 370 4.26 -17.25 3.25
CA GLN A 370 4.77 -17.97 2.07
C GLN A 370 5.91 -17.26 1.35
N GLN A 371 6.14 -15.97 1.65
CA GLN A 371 7.20 -15.17 1.02
C GLN A 371 8.50 -15.16 1.81
N GLU A 372 8.53 -15.77 3.01
CA GLU A 372 9.79 -16.05 3.65
C GLU A 372 10.56 -17.10 2.84
N PRO A 373 11.86 -16.87 2.57
CA PRO A 373 12.69 -17.94 2.02
C PRO A 373 12.64 -19.09 3.03
N SER A 374 12.10 -20.22 2.61
CA SER A 374 12.02 -21.44 3.42
C SER A 374 13.39 -21.69 4.04
N SER A 375 13.49 -21.58 5.36
CA SER A 375 14.65 -22.04 6.11
C SER A 375 14.90 -23.49 5.71
N PHE A 376 16.05 -23.74 5.10
CA PHE A 376 16.52 -25.05 4.65
C PHE A 376 16.04 -26.18 5.58
N ALA A 377 15.16 -27.05 5.10
CA ALA A 377 15.20 -28.43 5.56
C ALA A 377 16.49 -29.03 4.97
N PRO A 378 17.41 -29.56 5.77
CA PRO A 378 18.50 -30.35 5.21
C PRO A 378 17.84 -31.49 4.45
N LEU A 379 18.21 -31.65 3.17
CA LEU A 379 18.01 -32.91 2.47
C LEU A 379 18.64 -34.00 3.32
N ALA A 380 17.81 -34.72 4.08
CA ALA A 380 18.19 -35.98 4.67
C ALA A 380 18.45 -36.92 3.50
N SER A 381 19.72 -37.16 3.22
CA SER A 381 20.18 -38.24 2.37
C SER A 381 19.68 -39.56 2.95
N LEU A 382 18.83 -40.26 2.19
CA LEU A 382 18.66 -41.71 2.25
C LEU A 382 18.82 -42.26 0.84
#